data_AF-A0A075H2H7-F1
#
_entry.id   AF-A0A075H2H7-F1
#
_cell.length_a   1.000
_cell.length_b   1.000
_cell.length_c   1.000
_cell.angle_alpha   90.00
_cell.angle_beta   90.00
_cell.angle_gamma   90.00
#
_symmetry.space_group_name_H-M   'P 1'
#
loop_
_entity.id
_entity.type
_entity.pdbx_description
1 polymer ?
#
loop_
_entity_poly.entity_id
_entity_poly.type
_entity_poly.pdbx_seq_one_letter_code
_entity_poly.pdbx_strand_id
1 'polypeptide(L)'
;MKFFESRIGPSVFETYYRHAAKALETVEHMERCVAIACEDGDTAEAIAATSNAELEADGLKNELRGVMRGSIRLAISKEVFLDMITRQDRIADYAENVTEIISFRPLYEDVQARKLLLVQAQSVQATVNEYARAVEKLQELLESGFATKVKEELHQLIASVNLLEHQADEKEAATAAYVFSHGDDTPLAATHMYRVAQRLDDVANATEHAANSLLPLASH
;
A
#
# COMPACT_ATOMS: atom_id res chain seq x y z
N MET A 1 -46.16 0.05 -4.11
CA MET A 1 -45.15 0.90 -4.78
C MET A 1 -43.79 0.29 -4.47
N LYS A 2 -43.18 -0.42 -5.42
CA LYS A 2 -41.91 -1.11 -5.26
C LYS A 2 -40.78 -0.09 -5.14
N PHE A 3 -40.10 -0.02 -3.99
CA PHE A 3 -38.90 0.82 -3.82
C PHE A 3 -37.86 0.16 -2.89
N PHE A 4 -37.75 -1.17 -2.94
CA PHE A 4 -36.66 -1.92 -2.30
C PHE A 4 -36.10 -3.02 -3.23
N GLU A 5 -36.05 -2.74 -4.53
CA GLU A 5 -35.35 -3.58 -5.51
C GLU A 5 -34.38 -2.70 -6.30
N SER A 6 -33.21 -2.38 -5.73
CA SER A 6 -32.00 -2.25 -6.54
C SER A 6 -30.76 -2.23 -5.64
N ARG A 7 -29.85 -3.17 -5.93
CA ARG A 7 -28.51 -3.39 -5.35
C ARG A 7 -28.45 -4.33 -4.15
N ILE A 8 -28.80 -5.60 -4.38
CA ILE A 8 -28.14 -6.71 -3.70
C ILE A 8 -26.75 -6.83 -4.34
N GLY A 9 -25.83 -6.01 -3.84
CA GLY A 9 -24.40 -6.04 -4.11
C GLY A 9 -23.70 -5.62 -2.82
N PRO A 10 -22.40 -5.93 -2.66
CA PRO A 10 -21.65 -5.50 -1.49
C PRO A 10 -21.80 -4.00 -1.29
N SER A 11 -21.81 -3.56 -0.03
CA SER A 11 -21.90 -2.12 0.24
C SER A 11 -20.69 -1.42 -0.40
N VAL A 12 -20.82 -0.14 -0.76
CA VAL A 12 -19.70 0.61 -1.36
C VAL A 12 -18.45 0.63 -0.45
N PHE A 13 -18.65 0.55 0.86
CA PHE A 13 -17.56 0.42 1.83
C PHE A 13 -16.97 -0.99 1.85
N GLU A 14 -17.77 -2.03 1.67
CA GLU A 14 -17.28 -3.40 1.51
C GLU A 14 -16.37 -3.54 0.27
N THR A 15 -16.73 -2.92 -0.85
CA THR A 15 -15.84 -2.86 -2.03
C THR A 15 -14.56 -2.07 -1.71
N TYR A 16 -14.62 -1.00 -0.90
CA TYR A 16 -13.43 -0.25 -0.46
C TYR A 16 -12.51 -1.09 0.46
N TYR A 17 -13.07 -1.91 1.36
CA TYR A 17 -12.30 -2.83 2.20
C TYR A 17 -11.66 -3.95 1.38
N ARG A 18 -12.39 -4.51 0.42
CA ARG A 18 -11.83 -5.49 -0.53
C ARG A 18 -10.70 -4.89 -1.36
N HIS A 19 -10.82 -3.62 -1.77
CA HIS A 19 -9.74 -2.91 -2.45
C HIS A 19 -8.51 -2.75 -1.56
N ALA A 20 -8.68 -2.52 -0.25
CA ALA A 20 -7.58 -2.40 0.70
C ALA A 20 -6.87 -3.75 0.90
N ALA A 21 -7.66 -4.81 1.04
CA ALA A 21 -7.13 -6.18 1.14
C ALA A 21 -6.34 -6.56 -0.11
N LYS A 22 -6.79 -6.15 -1.30
CA LYS A 22 -6.04 -6.39 -2.54
C LYS A 22 -4.76 -5.56 -2.63
N ALA A 23 -4.78 -4.30 -2.21
CA ALA A 23 -3.56 -3.51 -2.12
C ALA A 23 -2.54 -4.13 -1.15
N LEU A 24 -3.00 -4.66 0.00
CA LEU A 24 -2.16 -5.40 0.94
C LEU A 24 -1.56 -6.66 0.28
N GLU A 25 -2.38 -7.46 -0.39
CA GLU A 25 -1.92 -8.67 -1.11
C GLU A 25 -0.89 -8.33 -2.21
N THR A 26 -1.07 -7.22 -2.94
CA THR A 26 -0.07 -6.74 -3.91
C THR A 26 1.28 -6.46 -3.24
N VAL A 27 1.28 -5.81 -2.08
CA VAL A 27 2.51 -5.51 -1.32
C VAL A 27 3.13 -6.81 -0.77
N GLU A 28 2.34 -7.80 -0.35
CA GLU A 28 2.87 -9.11 0.09
C GLU A 28 3.61 -9.83 -1.03
N HIS A 29 3.05 -9.84 -2.25
CA HIS A 29 3.73 -10.41 -3.42
C HIS A 29 4.98 -9.61 -3.81
N MET A 30 4.93 -8.28 -3.66
CA MET A 30 6.07 -7.40 -3.87
C MET A 30 7.21 -7.68 -2.88
N GLU A 31 6.93 -7.80 -1.57
CA GLU A 31 7.94 -8.13 -0.56
C GLU A 31 8.59 -9.48 -0.86
N ARG A 32 7.77 -10.48 -1.22
CA ARG A 32 8.25 -11.79 -1.67
C ARG A 32 9.15 -11.68 -2.90
N CYS A 33 8.81 -10.84 -3.87
CA CYS A 33 9.63 -10.57 -5.05
C CYS A 33 11.00 -9.98 -4.66
N VAL A 34 11.03 -9.00 -3.75
CA VAL A 34 12.28 -8.41 -3.22
C VAL A 34 13.11 -9.48 -2.50
N ALA A 35 12.51 -10.33 -1.68
CA ALA A 35 13.19 -11.40 -0.98
C ALA A 35 13.87 -12.38 -1.94
N ILE A 36 13.14 -12.85 -2.97
CA ILE A 36 13.67 -13.72 -4.02
C ILE A 36 14.82 -13.03 -4.77
N ALA A 37 14.65 -11.76 -5.14
CA ALA A 37 15.69 -10.99 -5.85
C ALA A 37 16.96 -10.82 -5.02
N CYS A 38 16.84 -10.66 -3.69
CA CYS A 38 17.98 -10.56 -2.78
C CYS A 38 18.77 -11.88 -2.67
N GLU A 39 18.14 -13.02 -2.99
CA GLU A 39 18.77 -14.33 -3.04
C GLU A 39 19.24 -14.76 -4.46
N ASP A 40 19.21 -13.84 -5.44
CA ASP A 40 19.44 -14.13 -6.87
C ASP A 40 18.49 -15.19 -7.44
N GLY A 41 17.28 -15.30 -6.89
CA GLY A 41 16.27 -16.24 -7.35
C GLY A 41 15.49 -15.75 -8.58
N ASP A 42 14.70 -16.65 -9.16
CA ASP A 42 13.78 -16.33 -10.27
C ASP A 42 12.52 -15.63 -9.75
N THR A 43 12.37 -14.35 -10.09
CA THR A 43 11.29 -13.49 -9.63
C THR A 43 10.02 -13.55 -10.49
N ALA A 44 10.01 -14.30 -11.60
CA ALA A 44 8.92 -14.27 -12.59
C ALA A 44 7.53 -14.58 -11.98
N GLU A 45 7.44 -15.57 -11.10
CA GLU A 45 6.17 -15.92 -10.44
C GLU A 45 5.69 -14.80 -9.50
N ALA A 46 6.58 -14.21 -8.72
CA ALA A 46 6.23 -13.14 -7.78
C ALA A 46 5.84 -11.84 -8.50
N ILE A 47 6.52 -11.50 -9.60
CA ILE A 47 6.14 -10.38 -10.48
C ILE A 47 4.73 -10.61 -11.04
N ALA A 48 4.46 -11.80 -11.59
CA ALA A 48 3.15 -12.13 -12.13
C ALA A 48 2.05 -12.08 -11.05
N ALA A 49 2.33 -12.58 -9.85
CA ALA A 49 1.40 -12.51 -8.72
C ALA A 49 1.11 -11.05 -8.30
N THR A 50 2.14 -10.21 -8.24
CA THR A 50 2.01 -8.78 -7.91
C THR A 50 1.13 -8.06 -8.93
N SER A 51 1.43 -8.22 -10.23
CA SER A 51 0.65 -7.58 -11.31
C SER A 51 -0.80 -8.09 -11.37
N ASN A 52 -1.04 -9.38 -11.13
CA ASN A 52 -2.40 -9.91 -11.05
C ASN A 52 -3.20 -9.32 -9.88
N ALA A 53 -2.57 -9.15 -8.70
CA ALA A 53 -3.21 -8.56 -7.54
C ALA A 53 -3.51 -7.06 -7.73
N GLU A 54 -2.57 -6.31 -8.33
CA GLU A 54 -2.79 -4.91 -8.74
C GLU A 54 -3.98 -4.81 -9.71
N LEU A 55 -4.04 -5.67 -10.74
CA LEU A 55 -5.11 -5.63 -11.73
C LEU A 55 -6.49 -5.88 -11.09
N GLU A 56 -6.55 -6.78 -10.10
CA GLU A 56 -7.76 -6.99 -9.30
C GLU A 56 -8.11 -5.75 -8.44
N ALA A 57 -7.11 -5.07 -7.88
CA ALA A 57 -7.30 -3.82 -7.15
C ALA A 57 -7.84 -2.71 -8.07
N ASP A 58 -7.27 -2.51 -9.26
CA ASP A 58 -7.74 -1.54 -10.26
C ASP A 58 -9.20 -1.83 -10.67
N GLY A 59 -9.55 -3.10 -10.82
CA GLY A 59 -10.92 -3.55 -11.04
C GLY A 59 -11.89 -3.05 -9.96
N LEU A 60 -11.53 -3.21 -8.68
CA LEU A 60 -12.32 -2.73 -7.54
C LEU A 60 -12.38 -1.19 -7.48
N LYS A 61 -11.28 -0.50 -7.78
CA LYS A 61 -11.28 0.97 -7.90
C LYS A 61 -12.25 1.44 -8.97
N ASN A 62 -12.25 0.79 -10.13
CA ASN A 62 -13.13 1.14 -11.24
C ASN A 62 -14.61 0.90 -10.88
N GLU A 63 -14.90 -0.17 -10.15
CA GLU A 63 -16.22 -0.41 -9.56
C GLU A 63 -16.64 0.73 -8.62
N LEU A 64 -15.77 1.11 -7.66
CA LEU A 64 -16.01 2.19 -6.70
C LEU A 64 -16.27 3.53 -7.41
N ARG A 65 -15.42 3.91 -8.38
CA ARG A 65 -15.60 5.13 -9.18
C ARG A 65 -16.88 5.09 -10.00
N GLY A 66 -17.26 3.93 -10.53
CA GLY A 66 -18.52 3.71 -11.22
C GLY A 66 -19.73 3.97 -10.33
N VAL A 67 -19.70 3.47 -9.09
CA VAL A 67 -20.75 3.73 -8.08
C VAL A 67 -20.84 5.22 -7.75
N MET A 68 -19.69 5.92 -7.62
CA MET A 68 -19.64 7.34 -7.26
C MET A 68 -20.26 8.28 -8.31
N ARG A 69 -20.28 7.88 -9.59
CA ARG A 69 -20.93 8.65 -10.67
C ARG A 69 -22.46 8.72 -10.54
N GLY A 70 -23.06 7.76 -9.85
CA GLY A 70 -24.50 7.71 -9.64
C GLY A 70 -24.98 8.54 -8.44
N SER A 71 -26.30 8.60 -8.25
CA SER A 71 -26.93 9.13 -7.04
C SER A 71 -26.77 8.11 -5.91
N ILE A 72 -25.81 8.33 -5.01
CA ILE A 72 -25.56 7.51 -3.82
C ILE A 72 -25.63 8.38 -2.56
N ARG A 73 -26.18 7.83 -1.48
CA ARG A 73 -26.11 8.40 -0.14
C ARG A 73 -24.98 7.70 0.61
N LEU A 74 -24.06 8.49 1.18
CA LEU A 74 -22.90 8.01 1.93
C LEU A 74 -22.95 8.61 3.33
N ALA A 75 -22.32 7.91 4.29
CA ALA A 75 -22.09 8.45 5.63
C ALA A 75 -21.08 9.60 5.66
N ILE A 76 -20.34 9.79 4.56
CA ILE A 76 -19.26 10.77 4.40
C ILE A 76 -19.45 11.49 3.05
N SER A 77 -18.77 12.62 2.83
CA SER A 77 -18.87 13.32 1.54
C SER A 77 -18.26 12.48 0.40
N LYS A 78 -18.78 12.67 -0.82
CA LYS A 78 -18.26 11.98 -2.01
C LYS A 78 -16.81 12.36 -2.28
N GLU A 79 -16.47 13.62 -2.05
CA GLU A 79 -15.14 14.17 -2.26
C GLU A 79 -14.12 13.47 -1.36
N VAL A 80 -14.44 13.30 -0.07
CA VAL A 80 -13.59 12.58 0.88
C VAL A 80 -13.45 11.11 0.48
N PHE A 81 -14.55 10.45 0.11
CA PHE A 81 -14.49 9.04 -0.29
C PHE A 81 -13.67 8.83 -1.57
N LEU A 82 -13.78 9.73 -2.56
CA LEU A 82 -12.97 9.68 -3.79
C LEU A 82 -11.48 9.90 -3.53
N ASP A 83 -11.14 10.78 -2.58
CA ASP A 83 -9.76 11.00 -2.12
C ASP A 83 -9.21 9.74 -1.45
N MET A 84 -9.97 9.12 -0.53
CA MET A 84 -9.60 7.85 0.10
C MET A 84 -9.33 6.74 -0.93
N ILE A 85 -10.22 6.57 -1.92
CA ILE A 85 -10.02 5.58 -3.00
C ILE A 85 -8.73 5.85 -3.75
N THR A 86 -8.49 7.12 -4.11
CA THR A 86 -7.34 7.51 -4.94
C THR A 86 -6.03 7.33 -4.20
N ARG A 87 -5.99 7.54 -2.88
CA ARG A 87 -4.78 7.34 -2.08
C ARG A 87 -4.47 5.87 -1.85
N GLN A 88 -5.49 5.06 -1.54
CA GLN A 88 -5.32 3.63 -1.34
C GLN A 88 -4.83 2.91 -2.60
N ASP A 89 -5.29 3.34 -3.77
CA ASP A 89 -4.86 2.81 -5.08
C ASP A 89 -3.35 2.93 -5.31
N ARG A 90 -2.74 4.05 -4.85
CA ARG A 90 -1.31 4.30 -5.03
C ARG A 90 -0.42 3.28 -4.33
N ILE A 91 -0.92 2.61 -3.29
CA ILE A 91 -0.18 1.55 -2.60
C ILE A 91 0.07 0.39 -3.57
N ALA A 92 -0.98 -0.07 -4.26
CA ALA A 92 -0.87 -1.17 -5.22
C ALA A 92 -0.09 -0.77 -6.47
N ASP A 93 -0.34 0.44 -7.02
CA ASP A 93 0.40 0.98 -8.17
C ASP A 93 1.92 0.96 -7.93
N TYR A 94 2.36 1.48 -6.78
CA TYR A 94 3.78 1.56 -6.47
C TYR A 94 4.39 0.19 -6.16
N ALA A 95 3.64 -0.71 -5.52
CA ALA A 95 4.09 -2.08 -5.29
C ALA A 95 4.33 -2.84 -6.60
N GLU A 96 3.44 -2.69 -7.59
CA GLU A 96 3.68 -3.25 -8.93
C GLU A 96 4.95 -2.66 -9.55
N ASN A 97 5.12 -1.33 -9.49
CA ASN A 97 6.30 -0.65 -10.02
C ASN A 97 7.62 -1.14 -9.39
N VAL A 98 7.65 -1.50 -8.09
CA VAL A 98 8.84 -2.10 -7.46
C VAL A 98 9.25 -3.38 -8.22
N THR A 99 8.28 -4.26 -8.46
CA THR A 99 8.53 -5.55 -9.12
C THR A 99 8.84 -5.39 -10.62
N GLU A 100 8.23 -4.40 -11.28
CA GLU A 100 8.57 -4.02 -12.65
C GLU A 100 10.03 -3.56 -12.74
N ILE A 101 10.47 -2.71 -11.81
CA ILE A 101 11.87 -2.28 -11.74
C ILE A 101 12.79 -3.49 -11.56
N ILE A 102 12.51 -4.38 -10.60
CA ILE A 102 13.30 -5.61 -10.38
C ILE A 102 13.42 -6.47 -11.66
N SER A 103 12.38 -6.50 -12.50
CA SER A 103 12.38 -7.28 -13.74
C SER A 103 13.43 -6.81 -14.76
N PHE A 104 13.91 -5.58 -14.67
CA PHE A 104 14.81 -5.00 -15.67
C PHE A 104 16.25 -5.53 -15.55
N ARG A 105 16.68 -5.90 -14.35
CA ARG A 105 18.06 -6.36 -14.08
C ARG A 105 18.17 -7.02 -12.70
N PRO A 106 19.10 -7.97 -12.52
CA PRO A 106 19.48 -8.46 -11.19
C PRO A 106 19.95 -7.35 -10.23
N LEU A 107 19.65 -7.49 -8.94
CA LEU A 107 20.10 -6.55 -7.92
C LEU A 107 21.63 -6.53 -7.79
N TYR A 108 22.15 -5.41 -7.29
CA TYR A 108 23.57 -5.25 -6.97
C TYR A 108 24.08 -6.43 -6.13
N GLU A 109 25.15 -7.08 -6.59
CA GLU A 109 25.78 -8.26 -5.99
C GLU A 109 26.61 -7.89 -4.75
N ASP A 110 25.94 -7.35 -3.72
CA ASP A 110 26.51 -7.08 -2.41
C ASP A 110 25.56 -7.60 -1.31
N VAL A 111 26.10 -8.48 -0.45
CA VAL A 111 25.33 -9.16 0.60
C VAL A 111 24.70 -8.19 1.59
N GLN A 112 25.43 -7.14 1.96
CA GLN A 112 24.96 -6.18 2.95
C GLN A 112 23.96 -5.21 2.35
N ALA A 113 24.15 -4.77 1.10
CA ALA A 113 23.17 -3.97 0.36
C ALA A 113 21.84 -4.71 0.26
N ARG A 114 21.87 -6.00 -0.11
CA ARG A 114 20.65 -6.84 -0.25
C ARG A 114 19.94 -7.05 1.07
N LYS A 115 20.71 -7.27 2.14
CA LYS A 115 20.16 -7.35 3.50
C LYS A 115 19.45 -6.05 3.90
N LEU A 116 20.02 -4.88 3.60
CA LEU A 116 19.41 -3.58 3.90
C LEU A 116 18.11 -3.38 3.10
N LEU A 117 18.13 -3.69 1.81
CA LEU A 117 16.94 -3.59 0.96
C LEU A 117 15.81 -4.52 1.42
N LEU A 118 16.14 -5.76 1.80
CA LEU A 118 15.15 -6.70 2.34
C LEU A 118 14.53 -6.16 3.65
N VAL A 119 15.34 -5.63 4.56
CA VAL A 119 14.84 -5.02 5.81
C VAL A 119 13.95 -3.81 5.51
N GLN A 120 14.29 -3.01 4.49
CA GLN A 120 13.45 -1.92 4.04
C GLN A 120 12.09 -2.43 3.52
N ALA A 121 12.08 -3.43 2.64
CA ALA A 121 10.84 -4.01 2.11
C ALA A 121 9.93 -4.59 3.22
N GLN A 122 10.52 -5.24 4.22
CA GLN A 122 9.79 -5.73 5.39
C GLN A 122 9.20 -4.60 6.24
N SER A 123 9.91 -3.47 6.36
CA SER A 123 9.40 -2.28 7.04
C SER A 123 8.21 -1.68 6.29
N VAL A 124 8.29 -1.60 4.96
CA VAL A 124 7.17 -1.15 4.09
C VAL A 124 5.95 -2.06 4.26
N GLN A 125 6.14 -3.39 4.21
CA GLN A 125 5.06 -4.35 4.46
C GLN A 125 4.42 -4.15 5.85
N ALA A 126 5.22 -3.88 6.88
CA ALA A 126 4.70 -3.61 8.23
C ALA A 126 3.82 -2.34 8.27
N THR A 127 4.21 -1.27 7.57
CA THR A 127 3.41 -0.05 7.42
C THR A 127 2.06 -0.35 6.76
N VAL A 128 2.05 -1.15 5.68
CA VAL A 128 0.82 -1.53 4.96
C VAL A 128 -0.07 -2.44 5.79
N ASN A 129 0.50 -3.37 6.56
CA ASN A 129 -0.23 -4.19 7.52
C ASN A 129 -0.95 -3.34 8.57
N GLU A 130 -0.30 -2.30 9.09
CA GLU A 130 -0.92 -1.39 10.07
C GLU A 130 -2.03 -0.54 9.44
N TYR A 131 -1.87 -0.13 8.19
CA TYR A 131 -2.94 0.52 7.43
C TYR A 131 -4.14 -0.40 7.21
N ALA A 132 -3.94 -1.68 6.91
CA ALA A 132 -5.03 -2.64 6.79
C ALA A 132 -5.86 -2.72 8.10
N ARG A 133 -5.20 -2.69 9.27
CA ARG A 133 -5.87 -2.60 10.57
C ARG A 133 -6.63 -1.29 10.75
N ALA A 134 -6.11 -0.16 10.25
CA ALA A 134 -6.84 1.11 10.25
C ALA A 134 -8.11 1.04 9.38
N VAL A 135 -8.05 0.36 8.23
CA VAL A 135 -9.20 0.14 7.34
C VAL A 135 -10.25 -0.79 7.98
N GLU A 136 -9.82 -1.86 8.66
CA GLU A 136 -10.72 -2.71 9.46
C GLU A 136 -11.40 -1.89 10.58
N LYS A 137 -10.65 -1.01 11.24
CA LYS A 137 -11.20 -0.13 12.28
C LYS A 137 -12.19 0.89 11.71
N LEU A 138 -11.97 1.37 10.49
CA LEU A 138 -12.94 2.20 9.77
C LEU A 138 -14.26 1.45 9.53
N GLN A 139 -14.21 0.14 9.22
CA GLN A 139 -15.42 -0.67 9.12
C GLN A 139 -16.22 -0.68 10.42
N GLU A 140 -15.55 -0.97 11.54
CA GLU A 140 -16.19 -0.93 12.87
C GLU A 140 -16.75 0.46 13.19
N LEU A 141 -16.07 1.53 12.76
CA LEU A 141 -16.53 2.90 12.99
C LEU A 141 -17.87 3.17 12.29
N LEU A 142 -18.04 2.70 11.06
CA LEU A 142 -19.29 2.86 10.32
C LEU A 142 -20.41 1.98 10.88
N GLU A 143 -20.10 0.74 11.28
CA GLU A 143 -21.06 -0.19 11.87
C GLU A 143 -21.56 0.28 13.25
N SER A 144 -20.67 0.88 14.05
CA SER A 144 -21.00 1.44 15.36
C SER A 144 -21.73 2.78 15.31
N GLY A 145 -21.89 3.39 14.13
CA GLY A 145 -22.50 4.71 13.99
C GLY A 145 -21.61 5.83 14.54
N PHE A 146 -20.29 5.74 14.32
CA PHE A 146 -19.29 6.72 14.74
C PHE A 146 -19.08 6.82 16.25
N ALA A 147 -19.04 5.69 16.96
CA ALA A 147 -18.77 5.67 18.40
C ALA A 147 -17.40 6.30 18.74
N THR A 148 -17.37 7.19 19.75
CA THR A 148 -16.17 7.95 20.15
C THR A 148 -14.96 7.07 20.43
N LYS A 149 -15.15 5.94 21.13
CA LYS A 149 -14.05 5.00 21.42
C LYS A 149 -13.42 4.44 20.14
N VAL A 150 -14.23 4.11 19.14
CA VAL A 150 -13.75 3.54 17.86
C VAL A 150 -13.00 4.62 17.05
N LYS A 151 -13.40 5.89 17.14
CA LYS A 151 -12.65 7.01 16.56
C LYS A 151 -11.28 7.17 17.19
N GLU A 152 -11.19 7.12 18.52
CA GLU A 152 -9.92 7.20 19.24
C GLU A 152 -8.98 6.06 18.83
N GLU A 153 -9.50 4.83 18.72
CA GLU A 153 -8.74 3.67 18.24
C GLU A 153 -8.29 3.83 16.77
N LEU A 154 -9.15 4.36 15.90
CA LEU A 154 -8.77 4.67 14.50
C LEU A 154 -7.66 5.73 14.45
N HIS A 155 -7.78 6.79 15.24
CA HIS A 155 -6.77 7.85 15.32
C HIS A 155 -5.41 7.32 15.81
N GLN A 156 -5.41 6.38 16.76
CA GLN A 156 -4.20 5.70 17.21
C GLN A 156 -3.57 4.84 16.12
N LEU A 157 -4.37 4.14 15.33
CA LEU A 157 -3.86 3.35 14.19
C LEU A 157 -3.26 4.25 13.11
N ILE A 158 -3.90 5.38 12.78
CA ILE A 158 -3.32 6.36 11.84
C ILE A 158 -1.96 6.87 12.34
N ALA A 159 -1.87 7.24 13.62
CA ALA A 159 -0.59 7.65 14.21
C ALA A 159 0.47 6.53 14.20
N SER A 160 0.05 5.26 14.35
CA SER A 160 0.92 4.09 14.24
C SER A 160 1.46 3.91 12.81
N VAL A 161 0.62 4.08 11.79
CA VAL A 161 1.07 4.04 10.37
C VAL A 161 2.13 5.12 10.12
N ASN A 162 1.89 6.36 10.56
CA ASN A 162 2.85 7.46 10.36
C ASN A 162 4.18 7.20 11.08
N LEU A 163 4.16 6.51 12.24
CA LEU A 163 5.39 6.11 12.93
C LEU A 163 6.15 5.02 12.15
N LEU A 164 5.44 4.05 11.57
CA LEU A 164 6.04 2.96 10.80
C LEU A 164 6.60 3.43 9.46
N GLU A 165 5.93 4.36 8.78
CA GLU A 165 6.47 5.04 7.60
C GLU A 165 7.78 5.75 7.94
N HIS A 166 7.83 6.55 9.00
CA HIS A 166 9.08 7.21 9.41
C HIS A 166 10.21 6.21 9.70
N GLN A 167 9.89 5.03 10.27
CA GLN A 167 10.86 3.96 10.47
C GLN A 167 11.32 3.31 9.16
N ALA A 168 10.46 3.27 8.14
CA ALA A 168 10.78 2.80 6.80
C ALA A 168 11.71 3.77 6.06
N ASP A 169 11.50 5.09 6.20
CA ASP A 169 12.40 6.13 5.67
C ASP A 169 13.84 5.94 6.19
N GLU A 170 13.99 5.63 7.48
CA GLU A 170 15.31 5.34 8.07
C GLU A 170 15.98 4.13 7.40
N LYS A 171 15.19 3.14 6.94
CA LYS A 171 15.74 1.97 6.22
C LYS A 171 16.11 2.34 4.79
N GLU A 172 15.32 3.17 4.11
CA GLU A 172 15.66 3.70 2.79
C GLU A 172 16.97 4.48 2.84
N ALA A 173 17.11 5.39 3.82
CA ALA A 173 18.32 6.16 4.03
C ALA A 173 19.56 5.27 4.25
N ALA A 174 19.41 4.19 5.03
CA ALA A 174 20.47 3.21 5.26
C ALA A 174 20.85 2.44 3.98
N THR A 175 19.86 1.97 3.21
CA THR A 175 20.06 1.30 1.92
C THR A 175 20.77 2.22 0.94
N ALA A 176 20.28 3.45 0.77
CA ALA A 176 20.84 4.46 -0.13
C ALA A 176 22.29 4.79 0.26
N ALA A 177 22.54 5.12 1.53
CA ALA A 177 23.88 5.44 2.01
C ALA A 177 24.88 4.31 1.73
N TYR A 178 24.48 3.06 1.95
CA TYR A 178 25.34 1.91 1.71
C TYR A 178 25.62 1.72 0.21
N VAL A 179 24.58 1.71 -0.62
CA VAL A 179 24.68 1.49 -2.07
C VAL A 179 25.54 2.56 -2.74
N PHE A 180 25.38 3.84 -2.36
CA PHE A 180 26.19 4.93 -2.91
C PHE A 180 27.64 4.97 -2.39
N SER A 181 27.93 4.35 -1.24
CA SER A 181 29.28 4.32 -0.69
C SER A 181 30.12 3.13 -1.20
N HIS A 182 29.47 2.06 -1.67
CA HIS A 182 30.14 0.81 -2.07
C HIS A 182 29.94 0.46 -3.54
N GLY A 183 29.02 1.15 -4.24
CA GLY A 183 28.59 0.81 -5.59
C GLY A 183 29.49 1.28 -6.74
N ASP A 184 30.61 1.95 -6.48
CA ASP A 184 31.46 2.56 -7.52
C ASP A 184 32.04 1.55 -8.53
N ASP A 185 32.26 0.31 -8.10
CA ASP A 185 32.76 -0.76 -8.98
C ASP A 185 31.67 -1.29 -9.94
N THR A 186 30.39 -1.14 -9.58
CA THR A 186 29.23 -1.54 -10.39
C THR A 186 28.12 -0.49 -10.35
N PRO A 187 28.35 0.73 -10.85
CA PRO A 187 27.50 1.89 -10.57
C PRO A 187 26.10 1.76 -11.17
N LEU A 188 25.97 1.03 -12.28
CA LEU A 188 24.67 0.75 -12.88
C LEU A 188 23.82 -0.19 -12.01
N ALA A 189 24.43 -1.21 -11.40
CA ALA A 189 23.72 -2.14 -10.52
C ALA A 189 23.35 -1.47 -9.19
N ALA A 190 24.27 -0.68 -8.62
CA ALA A 190 24.03 0.13 -7.44
C ALA A 190 22.88 1.14 -7.66
N THR A 191 22.94 1.93 -8.74
CA THR A 191 21.87 2.90 -9.06
C THR A 191 20.53 2.21 -9.33
N HIS A 192 20.55 1.03 -9.96
CA HIS A 192 19.35 0.23 -10.16
C HIS A 192 18.71 -0.21 -8.84
N MET A 193 19.51 -0.75 -7.92
CA MET A 193 19.04 -1.14 -6.58
C MET A 193 18.52 0.06 -5.78
N TYR A 194 19.17 1.22 -5.89
CA TYR A 194 18.67 2.44 -5.27
C TYR A 194 17.28 2.83 -5.81
N ARG A 195 17.02 2.67 -7.12
CA ARG A 195 15.67 2.91 -7.66
C ARG A 195 14.61 1.96 -7.10
N VAL A 196 14.99 0.71 -6.79
CA VAL A 196 14.09 -0.23 -6.08
C VAL A 196 13.81 0.29 -4.67
N ALA A 197 14.86 0.73 -3.94
CA ALA A 197 14.71 1.34 -2.62
C ALA A 197 13.80 2.57 -2.63
N GLN A 198 13.97 3.50 -3.57
CA GLN A 198 13.10 4.67 -3.69
C GLN A 198 11.65 4.30 -3.99
N ARG A 199 11.42 3.27 -4.81
CA ARG A 199 10.05 2.85 -5.13
C ARG A 199 9.38 2.12 -3.95
N LEU A 200 10.15 1.43 -3.12
CA LEU A 200 9.67 0.89 -1.84
C LEU A 200 9.25 2.02 -0.88
N ASP A 201 10.02 3.11 -0.84
CA ASP A 201 9.67 4.30 -0.06
C ASP A 201 8.36 4.94 -0.53
N ASP A 202 8.16 5.05 -1.84
CA ASP A 202 6.89 5.53 -2.42
C ASP A 202 5.67 4.71 -1.95
N VAL A 203 5.82 3.39 -1.70
CA VAL A 203 4.74 2.55 -1.15
C VAL A 203 4.44 2.93 0.30
N ALA A 204 5.46 3.15 1.13
CA ALA A 204 5.27 3.59 2.52
C ALA A 204 4.61 4.98 2.58
N ASN A 205 5.09 5.93 1.77
CA ASN A 205 4.52 7.26 1.63
C ASN A 205 3.04 7.22 1.19
N ALA A 206 2.73 6.39 0.18
CA ALA A 206 1.35 6.21 -0.28
C ALA A 206 0.45 5.65 0.84
N THR A 207 0.99 4.76 1.66
CA THR A 207 0.29 4.15 2.79
C THR A 207 0.01 5.17 3.89
N GLU A 208 1.00 5.99 4.24
CA GLU A 208 0.89 7.11 5.19
C GLU A 208 -0.17 8.12 4.73
N HIS A 209 -0.12 8.50 3.46
CA HIS A 209 -1.12 9.35 2.84
C HIS A 209 -2.52 8.74 2.83
N ALA A 210 -2.66 7.44 2.56
CA ALA A 210 -3.93 6.73 2.61
C ALA A 210 -4.50 6.70 4.03
N ALA A 211 -3.68 6.42 5.04
CA ALA A 211 -4.08 6.47 6.45
C ALA A 211 -4.53 7.88 6.87
N ASN A 212 -3.77 8.91 6.51
CA ASN A 212 -4.08 10.30 6.83
C ASN A 212 -5.39 10.78 6.18
N SER A 213 -5.82 10.17 5.06
CA SER A 213 -7.12 10.45 4.45
C SER A 213 -8.32 10.03 5.30
N LEU A 214 -8.09 9.17 6.30
CA LEU A 214 -9.12 8.72 7.26
C LEU A 214 -9.31 9.70 8.43
N LEU A 215 -8.39 10.64 8.65
CA LEU A 215 -8.43 11.60 9.77
C LEU A 215 -9.75 12.37 9.89
N PRO A 216 -10.41 12.83 8.81
CA PRO A 216 -11.70 13.51 8.92
C PRO A 216 -12.80 12.66 9.56
N LEU A 217 -12.65 11.33 9.56
CA LEU A 217 -13.59 10.36 10.14
C LEU A 217 -13.24 10.02 11.59
N ALA A 218 -11.94 10.07 11.92
CA ALA A 218 -11.42 9.83 13.26
C ALA A 218 -11.48 11.08 14.16
N SER A 219 -11.66 12.26 13.57
CA SER A 219 -11.82 13.52 14.31
C SER A 219 -13.27 13.71 14.77
N HIS A 220 -13.47 14.45 15.87
CA HIS A 220 -14.73 14.75 16.60
C HIS A 220 -15.00 13.89 17.83
#